data_AF-A0A952FE95-F1
#
_entry.id   AF-A0A952FE95-F1
#
_cell.length_a   1.000
_cell.length_b   1.000
_cell.length_c   1.000
_cell.angle_alpha   90.00
_cell.angle_beta   90.00
_cell.angle_gamma   90.00
#
_symmetry.space_group_name_H-M   'P 1'
#
loop_
_entity.id
_entity.type
_entity.pdbx_description
1 polymer ?
#
loop_
_entity_poly.entity_id
_entity_poly.type
_entity_poly.pdbx_seq_one_letter_code
_entity_poly.pdbx_strand_id
1 'polypeptide(L)'
;IASTINNAQRVIELRKEFGSLGAFVWRLEPEVKSRPARITHEAVKAMPTSPASIVLSKDLKKRGWTFVGPTTMYAFMQAMGLVNDHLEGCASRKKALAARKAFTAPRLP
;
A
#
# COMPACT_ATOMS: atom_id res chain seq x y z
N ILE A 1 -7.72 -15.19 -12.49
CA ILE A 1 -9.12 -14.73 -12.70
C ILE A 1 -9.98 -14.95 -11.45
N ALA A 2 -10.09 -16.18 -10.92
CA ALA A 2 -10.92 -16.48 -9.73
C ALA A 2 -10.64 -15.57 -8.51
N SER A 3 -9.37 -15.29 -8.22
CA SER A 3 -8.99 -14.39 -7.10
C SER A 3 -9.54 -12.97 -7.23
N THR A 4 -9.62 -12.43 -8.45
CA THR A 4 -10.19 -11.10 -8.69
C THR A 4 -11.67 -11.06 -8.32
N ILE A 5 -12.43 -12.08 -8.72
CA ILE A 5 -13.86 -12.21 -8.39
C ILE A 5 -14.04 -12.37 -6.87
N ASN A 6 -13.27 -13.27 -6.24
CA ASN A 6 -13.28 -13.45 -4.79
C ASN A 6 -12.98 -12.14 -4.06
N ASN A 7 -11.90 -11.46 -4.42
CA ASN A 7 -11.46 -10.24 -3.74
C ASN A 7 -12.47 -9.10 -3.93
N ALA A 8 -13.13 -8.98 -5.09
CA ALA A 8 -14.22 -8.03 -5.30
C ALA A 8 -15.40 -8.26 -4.33
N GLN A 9 -15.79 -9.52 -4.10
CA GLN A 9 -16.80 -9.84 -3.09
C GLN A 9 -16.31 -9.49 -1.68
N ARG A 10 -15.03 -9.74 -1.36
CA ARG A 10 -14.47 -9.37 -0.06
C ARG A 10 -14.40 -7.84 0.15
N VAL A 11 -14.27 -7.04 -0.90
CA VAL A 11 -14.39 -5.57 -0.80
C VAL A 11 -15.79 -5.16 -0.32
N ILE A 12 -16.85 -5.80 -0.81
CA ILE A 12 -18.22 -5.50 -0.39
C ILE A 12 -18.39 -5.72 1.11
N GLU A 13 -17.87 -6.83 1.62
CA GLU A 13 -17.90 -7.13 3.06
C GLU A 13 -17.03 -6.16 3.87
N LEU A 14 -15.81 -5.89 3.39
CA LEU A 14 -14.87 -4.97 4.04
C LEU A 14 -15.44 -3.55 4.17
N ARG A 15 -16.23 -3.09 3.19
CA ARG A 15 -16.89 -1.78 3.22
C ARG A 15 -17.91 -1.65 4.36
N LYS A 16 -18.52 -2.75 4.81
CA LYS A 16 -19.45 -2.72 5.95
C LYS A 16 -18.74 -2.35 7.26
N GLU A 17 -17.46 -2.70 7.39
CA GLU A 17 -16.65 -2.45 8.59
C GLU A 17 -15.83 -1.15 8.50
N PHE A 18 -15.25 -0.85 7.33
CA PHE A 18 -14.30 0.25 7.16
C PHE A 18 -14.78 1.38 6.25
N GLY A 19 -16.02 1.31 5.74
CA GLY A 19 -16.60 2.26 4.79
C GLY A 19 -16.05 2.16 3.36
N SER A 20 -14.73 2.02 3.20
CA SER A 20 -14.07 1.90 1.89
C SER A 20 -12.77 1.09 1.95
N LEU A 21 -12.39 0.51 0.81
CA LEU A 21 -11.06 -0.11 0.65
C LEU A 21 -9.94 0.91 0.82
N GLY A 22 -10.16 2.15 0.35
CA GLY A 22 -9.20 3.24 0.51
C GLY A 22 -8.91 3.53 1.98
N ALA A 23 -9.95 3.76 2.79
CA ALA A 23 -9.80 4.02 4.22
C ALA A 23 -9.11 2.86 4.95
N PHE A 24 -9.47 1.62 4.60
CA PHE A 24 -8.84 0.43 5.16
C PHE A 24 -7.35 0.31 4.83
N VAL A 25 -6.93 0.62 3.60
CA VAL A 25 -5.53 0.51 3.19
C VAL A 25 -4.72 1.68 3.76
N TRP A 26 -5.23 2.91 3.64
CA TRP A 26 -4.52 4.14 4.06
C TRP A 26 -4.31 4.25 5.57
N ARG A 27 -5.05 3.50 6.39
CA ARG A 27 -4.76 3.38 7.84
C ARG A 27 -3.40 2.71 8.13
N LEU A 28 -2.83 1.99 7.16
CA LEU A 28 -1.53 1.33 7.25
C LEU A 28 -0.42 2.12 6.52
N GLU A 29 -0.63 3.41 6.27
CA GLU A 29 0.43 4.29 5.73
C GLU A 29 1.66 4.26 6.66
N PRO A 30 2.84 3.85 6.17
CA PRO A 30 4.04 3.81 6.99
C PRO A 30 4.50 5.21 7.40
N GLU A 31 5.06 5.32 8.60
CA GLU A 31 5.69 6.56 9.03
C GLU A 31 6.92 6.89 8.17
N VAL A 32 7.12 8.18 7.85
CA VAL A 32 8.25 8.60 7.01
C VAL A 32 9.60 8.16 7.60
N LYS A 33 9.75 8.22 8.93
CA LYS A 33 10.97 7.82 9.64
C LYS A 33 11.25 6.32 9.64
N SER A 34 10.25 5.48 9.35
CA SER A 34 10.44 4.02 9.28
C SER A 34 11.01 3.57 7.93
N ARG A 35 11.43 4.51 7.07
CA ARG A 35 11.89 4.27 5.71
C ARG A 35 13.28 4.86 5.50
N PRO A 36 14.06 4.34 4.53
CA PRO A 36 15.37 4.90 4.22
C PRO A 36 15.29 6.38 3.87
N ALA A 37 16.24 7.16 4.37
CA ALA A 37 16.30 8.60 4.10
C ALA A 37 16.51 8.93 2.62
N ARG A 38 17.14 8.01 1.87
CA ARG A 38 17.34 8.10 0.42
C ARG A 38 16.89 6.80 -0.24
N ILE A 39 16.16 6.94 -1.34
CA ILE A 39 15.70 5.79 -2.12
C ILE A 39 16.71 5.53 -3.25
N THR A 40 17.68 4.65 -2.99
CA THR A 40 18.66 4.17 -3.98
C THR A 40 18.26 2.81 -4.56
N HIS A 41 18.96 2.36 -5.60
CA HIS A 41 18.73 1.03 -6.16
C HIS A 41 18.97 -0.08 -5.12
N GLU A 42 20.02 0.04 -4.31
CA GLU A 42 20.36 -0.90 -3.24
C GLU A 42 19.27 -0.91 -2.18
N ALA A 43 18.79 0.28 -1.77
CA ALA A 43 17.71 0.39 -0.79
C ALA A 43 16.43 -0.30 -1.28
N VAL A 44 16.00 -0.04 -2.52
CA VAL A 44 14.79 -0.67 -3.08
C VAL A 44 14.96 -2.18 -3.21
N LYS A 45 16.12 -2.67 -3.68
CA LYS A 45 16.40 -4.12 -3.76
C LYS A 45 16.36 -4.80 -2.38
N ALA A 46 16.79 -4.11 -1.33
CA ALA A 46 16.80 -4.64 0.03
C ALA A 46 15.40 -4.63 0.71
N MET A 47 14.39 -3.98 0.10
CA MET A 47 13.04 -3.83 0.66
C MET A 47 11.96 -4.51 -0.21
N PRO A 48 11.95 -5.86 -0.33
CA PRO A 48 10.89 -6.55 -1.07
C PRO A 48 9.54 -6.53 -0.33
N THR A 49 9.55 -6.21 0.96
CA THR A 49 8.35 -6.06 1.82
C THR A 49 8.56 -4.93 2.82
N SER A 50 7.51 -4.57 3.56
CA SER A 50 7.60 -3.70 4.73
C SER A 50 6.79 -4.26 5.90
N PRO A 51 7.02 -3.81 7.15
CA PRO A 51 6.17 -4.18 8.28
C PRO A 51 4.68 -3.95 8.00
N ALA A 52 4.34 -2.81 7.38
CA ALA A 52 2.97 -2.49 7.00
C ALA A 52 2.40 -3.43 5.92
N SER A 53 3.19 -3.84 4.93
CA SER A 53 2.71 -4.77 3.90
C SER A 53 2.50 -6.19 4.45
N ILE A 54 3.28 -6.59 5.45
CA ILE A 54 3.10 -7.85 6.19
C ILE A 54 1.78 -7.81 6.98
N VAL A 55 1.51 -6.70 7.68
CA VAL A 55 0.25 -6.51 8.41
C VAL A 55 -0.94 -6.55 7.45
N LEU A 56 -0.89 -5.80 6.36
CA LEU A 56 -1.94 -5.78 5.33
C LEU A 56 -2.18 -7.17 4.74
N SER A 57 -1.11 -7.89 4.39
CA SER A 57 -1.19 -9.26 3.86
C SER A 57 -1.87 -10.20 4.83
N LYS A 58 -1.47 -10.18 6.12
CA LYS A 58 -2.06 -11.05 7.14
C LYS A 58 -3.53 -10.74 7.36
N ASP A 59 -3.91 -9.47 7.44
CA ASP A 59 -5.30 -9.06 7.67
C ASP A 59 -6.20 -9.47 6.48
N LEU A 60 -5.78 -9.17 5.25
CA LEU A 60 -6.52 -9.57 4.05
C LEU A 60 -6.65 -11.11 3.93
N LYS A 61 -5.59 -11.87 4.21
CA LYS A 61 -5.65 -13.35 4.22
C LYS A 61 -6.65 -13.87 5.23
N LYS A 62 -6.66 -13.34 6.46
CA LYS A 62 -7.64 -13.69 7.50
C LYS A 62 -9.08 -13.41 7.05
N ARG A 63 -9.26 -12.39 6.21
CA ARG A 63 -10.55 -12.00 5.62
C ARG A 63 -10.90 -12.75 4.33
N GLY A 64 -10.18 -13.82 4.00
CA GLY A 64 -10.46 -14.68 2.85
C GLY A 64 -10.03 -14.10 1.49
N TRP A 65 -9.17 -13.09 1.47
CA TRP A 65 -8.57 -12.61 0.22
C TRP A 65 -7.49 -13.57 -0.28
N THR A 66 -7.32 -13.65 -1.60
CA THR A 66 -6.32 -14.51 -2.25
C THR A 66 -5.37 -13.67 -3.11
N PHE A 67 -4.15 -14.18 -3.35
CA PHE A 67 -3.07 -13.46 -4.06
C PHE A 67 -2.63 -12.14 -3.38
N VAL A 68 -2.72 -12.09 -2.05
CA VAL A 68 -2.38 -10.92 -1.23
C VAL A 68 -1.13 -11.17 -0.38
N GLY A 69 -0.05 -11.69 -0.98
CA GLY A 69 1.22 -11.92 -0.28
C GLY A 69 1.93 -10.62 0.15
N PRO A 70 2.84 -10.63 1.14
CA PRO A 70 3.46 -9.40 1.64
C PRO A 70 4.22 -8.58 0.59
N THR A 71 4.87 -9.25 -0.38
CA THR A 71 5.53 -8.60 -1.52
C THR A 71 4.52 -7.95 -2.46
N THR A 72 3.44 -8.66 -2.80
CA THR A 72 2.34 -8.12 -3.61
C THR A 72 1.70 -6.91 -2.93
N MET A 73 1.52 -6.97 -1.60
CA MET A 73 0.98 -5.85 -0.83
C MET A 73 1.95 -4.68 -0.78
N TYR A 74 3.26 -4.91 -0.72
CA TYR A 74 4.21 -3.81 -0.79
C TYR A 74 4.20 -3.13 -2.16
N ALA A 75 4.18 -3.92 -3.24
CA ALA A 75 4.02 -3.40 -4.60
C ALA A 75 2.72 -2.61 -4.77
N PHE A 76 1.62 -3.09 -4.18
CA PHE A 76 0.36 -2.35 -4.15
C PHE A 76 0.47 -1.02 -3.38
N MET A 77 1.14 -0.99 -2.23
CA MET A 77 1.36 0.24 -1.48
C MET A 77 2.19 1.26 -2.27
N GLN A 78 3.20 0.81 -3.02
CA GLN A 78 3.98 1.64 -3.94
C GLN A 78 3.09 2.22 -5.05
N ALA A 79 2.29 1.37 -5.70
CA ALA A 79 1.40 1.77 -6.80
C ALA A 79 0.32 2.76 -6.35
N MET A 80 -0.23 2.59 -5.14
CA MET A 80 -1.28 3.45 -4.59
C MET A 80 -0.74 4.72 -3.91
N GLY A 81 0.58 4.89 -3.84
CA GLY A 81 1.20 6.10 -3.27
C GLY A 81 1.23 6.16 -1.75
N LEU A 82 0.97 5.05 -1.04
CA LEU A 82 1.21 4.96 0.40
C LEU A 82 2.71 5.11 0.72
N VAL A 83 3.55 4.68 -0.23
CA VAL A 83 4.98 4.89 -0.19
C VAL A 83 5.44 5.43 -1.53
N ASN A 84 6.31 6.46 -1.49
CA ASN A 84 7.04 6.90 -2.67
C ASN A 84 8.40 6.21 -2.71
N ASP A 85 8.56 5.22 -3.59
CA ASP A 85 9.80 4.48 -3.85
C ASP A 85 10.44 4.85 -5.20
N HIS A 86 10.04 5.98 -5.80
CA HIS A 86 10.81 6.52 -6.92
C HIS A 86 12.24 6.84 -6.46
N LEU A 87 13.21 6.30 -7.20
CA LEU A 87 14.63 6.50 -6.95
C LEU A 87 15.01 7.98 -6.89
N GLU A 88 16.07 8.31 -6.16
CA GLU A 88 16.68 9.63 -6.24
C GLU A 88 17.05 9.96 -7.70
N GLY A 89 16.67 11.15 -8.16
CA GLY A 89 16.85 11.56 -9.56
C GLY A 89 15.77 11.08 -10.54
N CYS A 90 14.84 10.20 -10.13
CA CYS A 90 13.72 9.80 -10.99
C CYS A 90 12.84 11.02 -11.35
N ALA A 91 12.54 11.19 -12.64
CA ALA A 91 11.73 12.29 -13.16
C ALA A 91 10.32 12.37 -12.54
N SER A 92 9.78 11.24 -12.07
CA SER A 92 8.45 11.17 -11.44
C SER A 92 8.48 11.43 -9.93
N ARG A 93 9.64 11.37 -9.27
CA ARG A 93 9.72 11.47 -7.79
C ARG A 93 9.13 12.78 -7.27
N LYS A 94 9.52 13.91 -7.87
CA LYS A 94 9.01 15.25 -7.49
C LYS A 94 7.51 15.39 -7.76
N LYS A 95 7.03 14.81 -8.86
CA LYS A 95 5.59 14.80 -9.22
C LYS A 95 4.78 14.01 -8.21
N ALA A 96 5.26 12.82 -7.82
CA ALA A 96 4.63 12.00 -6.79
C ALA A 96 4.58 12.69 -5.42
N LEU A 97 5.66 13.38 -5.01
CA LEU A 97 5.67 14.18 -3.78
C LEU A 97 4.67 15.33 -3.82
N ALA A 98 4.55 16.04 -4.94
CA ALA A 98 3.57 17.11 -5.12
C ALA A 98 2.13 16.57 -5.06
N ALA A 99 1.85 15.48 -5.77
CA ALA A 99 0.55 14.81 -5.73
C ALA A 99 0.19 14.34 -4.32
N ARG A 100 1.13 13.75 -3.57
CA ARG A 100 0.91 13.32 -2.19
C ARG A 100 0.56 14.49 -1.25
N LYS A 101 1.18 15.66 -1.43
CA LYS A 101 0.88 16.88 -0.65
C LYS A 101 -0.54 17.39 -0.89
N ALA A 102 -1.03 17.29 -2.13
CA ALA A 102 -2.39 17.69 -2.49
C ALA A 102 -3.45 16.62 -2.17
N PHE A 103 -3.03 15.39 -1.84
CA PHE A 103 -3.92 14.26 -1.62
C PHE A 103 -4.38 14.17 -0.16
N THR A 104 -5.69 14.15 0.05
CA THR A 104 -6.32 13.84 1.33
C THR A 104 -6.63 12.36 1.42
N ALA A 105 -5.95 11.65 2.31
CA ALA A 105 -6.17 10.22 2.51
C ALA A 105 -7.58 9.96 3.07
N PRO A 106 -8.31 8.96 2.54
CA PRO A 106 -9.57 8.51 3.13
C PRO A 106 -9.35 8.05 4.57
N ARG A 107 -10.27 8.41 5.45
CA ARG A 107 -10.24 8.02 6.87
C ARG A 107 -11.32 6.99 7.15
N LEU A 108 -11.13 6.22 8.22
CA LEU A 108 -12.15 5.34 8.74
C LEU A 108 -13.39 6.18 9.12
N PRO A 109 -14.61 5.64 8.93
CA PRO A 109 -15.84 6.30 9.38
C PRO A 109 -15.85 6.52 10.89
#